data_AF-A0A433V8N3-F1
#
_entry.id   AF-A0A433V8N3-F1
#
_cell.length_a   1.000
_cell.length_b   1.000
_cell.length_c   1.000
_cell.angle_alpha   90.00
_cell.angle_beta   90.00
_cell.angle_gamma   90.00
#
_symmetry.space_group_name_H-M   'P 1'
#
loop_
_entity.id
_entity.type
_entity.pdbx_description
1 polymer ?
#
loop_
_entity_poly.entity_id
_entity_poly.type
_entity_poly.pdbx_seq_one_letter_code
_entity_poly.pdbx_strand_id
1 'polypeptide(L)' 'MFNKGNMTLVFLLMLIFVGFGDSFLPKPLSTASYQTRTTINNIVIGMFPSWRPKTDPNKRTQEAIKEMNK' A
#
# COMPACT_ATOMS: atom_id res chain seq x y z
N MET A 1 16.78 25.43 7.33
CA MET A 1 17.85 24.77 6.55
C MET A 1 17.73 23.27 6.80
N PHE A 2 17.34 22.48 5.81
CA PHE A 2 17.18 21.02 5.99
C PHE A 2 18.58 20.39 6.09
N ASN A 3 18.98 19.98 7.29
CA ASN A 3 20.22 19.21 7.47
C ASN A 3 20.05 17.82 6.86
N LYS A 4 21.14 17.28 6.30
CA LYS A 4 21.15 15.97 5.62
C LYS A 4 20.54 14.86 6.49
N GLY A 5 20.79 14.86 7.79
CA GLY A 5 20.19 13.92 8.74
C GLY A 5 18.66 14.01 8.83
N ASN A 6 18.11 15.23 8.84
CA ASN A 6 16.66 15.45 8.90
C ASN A 6 15.98 14.99 7.60
N MET A 7 16.64 15.19 6.46
CA MET A 7 16.13 14.74 5.17
C MET A 7 16.07 13.21 5.09
N THR A 8 17.12 12.52 5.55
CA THR A 8 17.15 11.05 5.63
C THR A 8 16.04 10.53 6.55
N LEU A 9 15.82 11.18 7.69
CA LEU A 9 14.79 10.75 8.64
C LEU A 9 13.38 10.92 8.08
N VAL A 10 13.08 12.06 7.43
CA VAL A 10 11.80 12.27 6.76
C VAL A 10 11.58 11.24 5.64
N PHE A 11 12.62 10.93 4.88
CA PHE A 11 12.53 9.92 3.83
C PHE A 11 12.24 8.52 4.39
N LEU A 12 12.91 8.11 5.48
CA LEU A 12 12.64 6.84 6.15
C LEU A 12 11.21 6.78 6.70
N LEU A 13 10.74 7.86 7.34
CA LEU A 13 9.36 7.94 7.83
C LEU A 13 8.34 7.84 6.69
N MET A 14 8.62 8.45 5.53
CA MET A 14 7.77 8.33 4.34
C MET A 14 7.72 6.87 3.85
N LEU A 15 8.86 6.18 3.75
CA LEU A 15 8.89 4.78 3.33
C LEU A 15 8.09 3.87 4.28
N ILE A 16 8.24 4.08 5.59
CA ILE A 16 7.46 3.34 6.60
C ILE A 16 5.97 3.66 6.48
N PHE A 17 5.62 4.93 6.28
CA PHE A 17 4.22 5.35 6.10
C PHE A 17 3.59 4.68 4.88
N VAL A 18 4.25 4.65 3.73
CA VAL A 18 3.71 4.03 2.50
C VAL A 18 3.70 2.49 2.58
N GLY A 19 4.73 1.89 3.20
CA GLY A 19 4.90 0.44 3.24
C GLY A 19 4.06 -0.25 4.32
N PHE A 20 3.94 0.37 5.50
CA PHE A 20 3.38 -0.25 6.71
C PHE A 20 2.38 0.64 7.46
N GLY A 21 2.22 1.90 7.07
CA GLY A 21 1.39 2.85 7.83
C GLY A 21 -0.08 2.45 7.94
N ASP A 22 -0.63 1.72 6.98
CA ASP A 22 -2.01 1.25 7.01
C ASP A 22 -2.26 0.22 8.11
N SER A 23 -1.23 -0.54 8.48
CA SER A 23 -1.30 -1.65 9.44
C SER A 23 -1.15 -1.21 10.90
N PHE A 24 -0.42 -0.13 11.19
CA PHE A 24 -0.15 0.29 12.58
C PHE A 24 -0.71 1.67 12.96
N LEU A 25 -1.04 2.52 11.98
CA LEU A 25 -1.56 3.85 12.31
C LEU A 25 -3.06 3.80 12.65
N PRO A 26 -3.54 4.67 13.56
CA PRO A 26 -4.97 4.82 13.77
C PRO A 26 -5.65 5.47 12.55
N LYS A 27 -6.96 5.28 12.43
CA LYS A 27 -7.76 6.06 11.48
C LYS A 27 -7.74 7.54 11.91
N PRO A 28 -7.65 8.51 10.97
CA PRO A 28 -7.76 8.38 9.51
C PRO A 28 -6.42 8.15 8.78
N LEU A 29 -5.30 8.15 9.51
CA LEU A 29 -3.96 8.07 8.92
C LEU A 29 -3.70 6.72 8.25
N SER A 30 -4.22 5.62 8.81
CA SER A 30 -4.18 4.31 8.15
C SER A 30 -4.89 4.33 6.78
N THR A 31 -6.01 5.04 6.66
CA THR A 31 -6.73 5.21 5.37
C THR A 31 -5.90 6.00 4.37
N ALA A 32 -5.28 7.10 4.80
CA ALA A 32 -4.41 7.90 3.94
C ALA A 32 -3.17 7.11 3.46
N SER A 33 -2.55 6.32 4.34
CA SER A 33 -1.45 5.43 3.98
C SER A 33 -1.89 4.38 2.95
N TYR A 34 -3.02 3.70 3.19
CA TYR A 34 -3.59 2.73 2.26
C TYR A 34 -3.88 3.33 0.88
N GLN A 35 -4.50 4.52 0.83
CA GLN A 35 -4.77 5.23 -0.42
C GLN A 35 -3.48 5.61 -1.16
N THR A 36 -2.45 6.04 -0.43
CA THR A 36 -1.14 6.37 -1.01
C THR A 36 -0.51 5.15 -1.65
N ARG A 37 -0.46 4.02 -0.93
CA ARG A 37 0.04 2.74 -1.45
C ARG A 37 -0.73 2.28 -2.68
N THR A 38 -2.06 2.40 -2.65
CA THR A 38 -2.94 2.01 -3.76
C THR A 38 -2.68 2.86 -5.00
N THR A 39 -2.52 4.18 -4.83
CA THR A 39 -2.23 5.12 -5.91
C THR A 39 -0.88 4.80 -6.55
N ILE A 40 0.16 4.58 -5.74
CA ILE A 40 1.49 4.19 -6.24
C ILE A 40 1.40 2.88 -7.01
N ASN A 41 0.70 1.87 -6.48
CA ASN A 41 0.55 0.59 -7.15
C ASN A 41 -0.15 0.73 -8.51
N ASN A 42 -1.22 1.53 -8.59
CA ASN A 42 -1.92 1.78 -9.85
C ASN A 42 -1.06 2.51 -10.87
N ILE A 43 -0.24 3.48 -10.43
CA ILE A 43 0.73 4.16 -11.29
C ILE A 43 1.76 3.15 -11.83
N VAL A 44 2.32 2.30 -10.97
CA VAL A 44 3.30 1.28 -11.38
C VAL A 44 2.68 0.27 -12.36
N ILE A 45 1.49 -0.24 -12.08
CA ILE A 45 0.77 -1.14 -12.99
C ILE A 45 0.50 -0.44 -14.35
N GLY A 46 0.10 0.83 -14.33
CA GLY A 46 -0.13 1.61 -15.54
C GLY A 46 1.13 1.83 -16.39
N MET A 47 2.30 1.96 -15.75
CA MET A 47 3.59 2.06 -16.45
C MET A 47 4.07 0.72 -17.03
N PHE A 48 3.63 -0.41 -16.47
CA PHE A 48 4.03 -1.76 -16.89
C PHE A 48 2.82 -2.66 -17.20
N PRO A 49 2.03 -2.35 -18.23
CA PRO A 49 0.75 -3.04 -18.48
C PRO A 49 0.90 -4.52 -18.88
N SER A 50 2.08 -4.93 -19.36
CA SER A 50 2.38 -6.33 -19.65
C SER A 50 2.69 -7.17 -18.40
N TRP A 51 2.94 -6.51 -17.27
CA TRP A 51 3.20 -7.19 -16.01
C TRP A 51 1.89 -7.76 -15.45
N ARG A 52 1.80 -9.09 -15.40
CA ARG A 52 0.68 -9.79 -14.76
C ARG A 52 1.11 -10.24 -13.37
N PRO A 53 0.36 -9.87 -12.31
CA PRO A 53 0.66 -10.36 -10.97
C PRO A 53 0.56 -11.89 -10.94
N LYS A 54 1.53 -12.56 -10.29
CA LYS A 54 1.54 -14.03 -10.14
C LYS A 54 0.42 -14.55 -9.24
N THR A 55 -0.16 -13.67 -8.43
CA THR A 55 -1.17 -13.98 -7.42
C THR A 55 -2.48 -13.26 -7.74
N ASP A 56 -3.60 -13.96 -7.65
CA ASP A 56 -4.93 -13.36 -7.77
C ASP A 56 -5.23 -12.48 -6.53
N PRO A 57 -5.34 -11.14 -6.69
CA PRO A 57 -5.57 -10.23 -5.58
C PRO A 57 -6.95 -10.41 -4.93
N ASN A 58 -7.92 -10.98 -5.64
CA ASN A 58 -9.29 -11.18 -5.16
C ASN A 58 -9.51 -12.55 -4.53
N LYS A 59 -8.48 -13.41 -4.50
CA LYS A 59 -8.58 -14.78 -3.96
C LYS A 59 -9.18 -14.81 -2.56
N ARG A 60 -8.72 -13.93 -1.65
CA ARG A 60 -9.25 -13.82 -0.27
C ARG A 60 -10.76 -13.52 -0.25
N THR A 61 -11.21 -12.63 -1.13
CA THR A 61 -12.63 -12.26 -1.22
C THR A 61 -13.45 -13.40 -1.81
N GLN A 62 -12.94 -14.07 -2.84
CA GLN A 62 -13.59 -15.24 -3.43
C GLN A 62 -13.73 -16.39 -2.41
N GLU A 63 -12.71 -16.61 -1.58
CA GLU A 63 -12.74 -17.59 -0.48
C GLU A 63 -13.79 -17.22 0.57
N ALA A 64 -13.84 -15.95 1.02
CA ALA A 64 -14.85 -15.49 1.97
C ALA A 64 -16.29 -15.63 1.44
N ILE A 65 -16.51 -15.30 0.15
CA ILE A 65 -17.81 -15.50 -0.51
C ILE A 65 -18.18 -16.99 -0.58
N LYS A 66 -17.21 -17.85 -0.89
CA LYS A 66 -17.43 -19.30 -0.95
C LYS A 66 -17.78 -19.88 0.40
N GLU A 67 -17.16 -19.41 1.48
CA GLU A 67 -17.49 -19.80 2.85
C GLU A 67 -18.88 -19.33 3.28
N MET A 68 -19.29 -18.12 2.89
CA MET A 68 -20.65 -17.61 3.18
C MET A 68 -21.77 -18.37 2.46
N ASN A 69 -21.50 -18.94 1.29
CA ASN A 69 -22.50 -19.65 0.45
C ASN A 69 -22.50 -21.17 0.68
N LYS A 70 -21.72 -21.68 1.63
CA LYS A 70 -21.63 -23.10 1.99
C LYS A 70 -22.44 -23.39 3.24
#